data_AF-A0A6G4UYW7-F1
#
_entry.id   AF-A0A6G4UYW7-F1
#
_cell.length_a   1.000
_cell.length_b   1.000
_cell.length_c   1.000
_cell.angle_alpha   90.00
_cell.angle_beta   90.00
_cell.angle_gamma   90.00
#
_symmetry.space_group_name_H-M   'P 1'
#
loop_
_entity.id
_entity.type
_entity.pdbx_description
1 polymer ?
#
loop_
_entity_poly.entity_id
_entity_poly.type
_entity_poly.pdbx_seq_one_letter_code
_entity_poly.pdbx_strand_id
1 'polypeptide(L)'
;MVGRPGLIAPEITETYGVSIHTVTKTWARHPEWPDPVDKRGRYKEYDAQDVADFVRDHIERQAVELEPRLLYTAQQLEDAGIGIKAGTIRADLTRGRWPEPDDTADGVNRWYGATATKAMADRRGYRRST
;
A
#
# COMPACT_ATOMS: atom_id res chain seq x y z
N MET A 1 -32.44 -6.11 -7.80
CA MET A 1 -31.31 -6.67 -7.03
C MET A 1 -30.23 -7.03 -8.04
N VAL A 2 -29.20 -6.20 -8.18
CA VAL A 2 -28.06 -6.54 -9.04
C VAL A 2 -27.27 -7.59 -8.27
N GLY A 3 -27.21 -8.82 -8.78
CA GLY A 3 -26.45 -9.89 -8.17
C GLY A 3 -25.00 -9.44 -8.02
N ARG A 4 -24.52 -9.33 -6.79
CA ARG A 4 -23.11 -9.02 -6.53
C ARG A 4 -22.30 -10.23 -6.99
N PRO A 5 -21.28 -10.05 -7.85
CA PRO A 5 -20.49 -11.18 -8.30
C PRO A 5 -19.75 -11.76 -7.09
N GLY A 6 -19.95 -13.05 -6.83
CA GLY A 6 -19.14 -13.77 -5.86
C GLY A 6 -17.80 -14.17 -6.49
N LEU A 7 -16.72 -14.04 -5.71
CA LEU A 7 -15.36 -14.37 -6.12
C LEU A 7 -14.86 -15.61 -5.38
N ILE A 8 -14.25 -16.52 -6.12
CA ILE A 8 -13.45 -17.61 -5.54
C ILE A 8 -11.96 -17.26 -5.52
N ALA A 9 -11.17 -17.98 -4.73
CA ALA A 9 -9.73 -17.74 -4.62
C ALA A 9 -8.99 -17.58 -5.96
N PRO A 10 -9.21 -18.42 -7.00
CA PRO A 10 -8.66 -18.18 -8.34
C PRO A 10 -9.03 -16.82 -8.98
N GLU A 11 -10.28 -16.38 -8.85
CA GLU A 11 -10.72 -15.10 -9.43
C GLU A 11 -10.16 -13.91 -8.63
N ILE A 12 -10.02 -14.05 -7.31
CA ILE A 12 -9.32 -13.07 -6.47
C ILE A 12 -7.86 -12.95 -6.92
N THR A 13 -7.19 -14.06 -7.24
CA THR A 13 -5.82 -14.02 -7.72
C THR A 13 -5.66 -13.29 -9.04
N GLU A 14 -6.57 -13.53 -9.98
CA GLU A 14 -6.57 -12.84 -11.28
C GLU A 14 -6.88 -11.34 -11.11
N THR A 15 -7.86 -11.01 -10.28
CA THR A 15 -8.31 -9.62 -10.04
C THR A 15 -7.20 -8.76 -9.43
N TYR A 16 -6.49 -9.28 -8.43
CA TYR A 16 -5.49 -8.50 -7.67
C TYR A 16 -4.04 -8.80 -8.09
N GLY A 17 -3.82 -9.66 -9.09
CA GLY A 17 -2.49 -10.02 -9.57
C GLY A 17 -1.61 -10.69 -8.51
N VAL A 18 -2.21 -11.44 -7.58
CA VAL A 18 -1.51 -12.11 -6.47
C VAL A 18 -1.54 -13.62 -6.62
N SER A 19 -0.63 -14.33 -5.94
CA SER A 19 -0.62 -15.80 -5.97
C SER A 19 -1.79 -16.42 -5.19
N ILE A 20 -2.26 -17.59 -5.60
CA ILE A 20 -3.29 -18.35 -4.85
C ILE A 20 -2.85 -18.72 -3.44
N HIS A 21 -1.55 -18.88 -3.24
CA HIS A 21 -0.98 -19.13 -1.92
C HIS A 21 -1.12 -17.90 -1.03
N THR A 22 -0.89 -16.69 -1.56
CA THR A 22 -1.09 -15.43 -0.85
C THR A 22 -2.54 -15.28 -0.38
N VAL A 23 -3.50 -15.51 -1.28
CA VAL A 23 -4.93 -15.43 -0.92
C VAL A 23 -5.29 -16.46 0.15
N THR A 24 -4.89 -17.72 -0.03
CA THR A 24 -5.35 -18.82 0.85
C THR A 24 -4.56 -18.98 2.16
N LYS A 25 -3.29 -18.58 2.22
CA LYS A 25 -2.42 -18.76 3.40
C LYS A 25 -2.09 -17.46 4.11
N THR A 26 -2.19 -16.33 3.44
CA THR A 26 -1.92 -15.02 4.05
C THR A 26 -3.23 -14.29 4.30
N TRP A 27 -3.99 -13.98 3.25
CA TRP A 27 -5.20 -13.15 3.38
C TRP A 27 -6.31 -13.88 4.14
N ALA A 28 -6.64 -15.12 3.74
CA ALA A 28 -7.67 -15.93 4.39
C ALA A 28 -7.36 -16.35 5.84
N ARG A 29 -6.19 -15.99 6.37
CA ARG A 29 -5.83 -16.16 7.79
C ARG A 29 -5.95 -14.86 8.59
N HIS A 30 -6.18 -13.74 7.93
CA HIS A 30 -6.38 -12.47 8.59
C HIS A 30 -7.69 -12.51 9.38
N PRO A 31 -7.73 -12.01 10.63
CA PRO A 31 -8.94 -12.03 11.44
C PRO A 31 -10.11 -11.25 10.81
N GLU A 32 -9.80 -10.24 10.00
CA GLU A 32 -10.80 -9.40 9.29
C GLU A 32 -11.03 -9.86 7.85
N TRP A 33 -10.53 -11.03 7.45
CA TRP A 33 -10.87 -11.59 6.15
C TRP A 33 -12.37 -11.92 6.09
N PRO A 34 -13.08 -11.60 5.00
CA PRO A 34 -14.52 -11.82 4.92
C PRO A 34 -14.92 -13.28 5.07
N ASP A 35 -16.08 -13.47 5.68
CA ASP A 35 -16.72 -14.77 5.74
C ASP A 35 -17.18 -15.21 4.35
N PRO A 36 -17.11 -16.52 4.04
CA PRO A 36 -17.60 -17.04 2.78
C PRO A 36 -19.13 -16.92 2.68
N VAL A 37 -19.60 -16.38 1.56
CA VAL A 37 -21.03 -16.23 1.25
C VAL A 37 -21.62 -17.56 0.76
N ASP A 38 -20.86 -18.31 -0.04
CA ASP A 38 -21.27 -19.62 -0.54
C ASP A 38 -20.04 -20.50 -0.89
N LYS A 39 -20.27 -21.58 -1.62
CA LYS A 39 -19.23 -22.45 -2.19
C LYS A 39 -19.50 -22.70 -3.66
N ARG A 40 -18.44 -22.55 -4.46
CA ARG A 40 -18.43 -22.92 -5.88
C ARG A 40 -17.46 -24.08 -6.12
N GLY A 41 -18.03 -25.29 -6.19
CA GLY A 41 -17.27 -26.54 -6.27
C GLY A 41 -16.41 -26.75 -5.02
N ARG A 42 -15.08 -26.85 -5.19
CA ARG A 42 -14.14 -26.99 -4.06
C ARG A 42 -13.77 -25.68 -3.38
N TYR A 43 -14.17 -24.53 -3.95
CA TYR A 43 -13.76 -23.22 -3.46
C TYR A 43 -14.84 -22.56 -2.63
N LYS A 44 -14.42 -21.83 -1.60
CA LYS A 44 -15.26 -20.86 -0.91
C LYS A 44 -15.46 -19.65 -1.81
N GLU A 45 -16.69 -19.15 -1.84
CA GLU A 45 -17.09 -17.94 -2.56
C GLU A 45 -17.26 -16.80 -1.57
N TYR A 46 -16.74 -15.64 -1.92
CA TYR A 46 -16.75 -14.42 -1.10
C TYR A 46 -17.45 -13.30 -1.88
N ASP A 47 -18.08 -12.35 -1.18
CA ASP A 47 -18.61 -11.16 -1.85
C ASP A 47 -17.43 -10.34 -2.42
N ALA A 48 -17.51 -9.96 -3.70
CA ALA A 48 -16.46 -9.16 -4.34
C ALA A 48 -16.19 -7.84 -3.62
N GLN A 49 -17.24 -7.21 -3.08
CA GLN A 49 -17.12 -5.94 -2.38
C GLN A 49 -16.38 -6.12 -1.05
N ASP A 50 -16.70 -7.16 -0.28
CA ASP A 50 -16.05 -7.41 1.00
C ASP A 50 -14.55 -7.77 0.81
N VAL A 51 -14.22 -8.50 -0.26
CA VAL A 51 -12.82 -8.74 -0.63
C VAL A 51 -12.12 -7.45 -1.04
N ALA A 52 -12.80 -6.58 -1.81
CA ALA A 52 -12.24 -5.28 -2.22
C ALA A 52 -12.01 -4.35 -1.02
N ASP A 53 -12.95 -4.30 -0.09
CA ASP A 53 -12.83 -3.52 1.15
C ASP A 53 -11.69 -4.07 2.02
N PHE A 54 -11.59 -5.39 2.19
CA PHE A 54 -10.45 -6.00 2.87
C PHE A 54 -9.12 -5.61 2.22
N VAL A 55 -9.02 -5.73 0.89
CA VAL A 55 -7.79 -5.40 0.15
C VAL A 55 -7.46 -3.92 0.33
N ARG A 56 -8.43 -3.02 0.17
CA ARG A 56 -8.23 -1.58 0.38
C ARG A 56 -7.73 -1.24 1.78
N ASP A 57 -8.32 -1.88 2.80
CA ASP A 57 -8.12 -1.47 4.19
C ASP A 57 -6.88 -2.14 4.82
N HIS A 58 -6.53 -3.36 4.40
CA HIS A 58 -5.50 -4.18 5.05
C HIS A 58 -4.30 -4.51 4.17
N ILE A 59 -4.44 -4.48 2.84
CA ILE A 59 -3.40 -4.92 1.91
C ILE A 59 -2.82 -3.75 1.14
N GLU A 60 -3.67 -2.89 0.59
CA GLU A 60 -3.26 -1.66 -0.07
C GLU A 60 -2.74 -0.71 0.99
N ARG A 61 -1.44 -0.40 0.90
CA ARG A 61 -0.91 0.76 1.61
C ARG A 61 -1.53 1.99 0.98
N GLN A 62 -2.52 2.58 1.65
CA GLN A 62 -3.11 3.84 1.21
C GLN A 62 -1.99 4.83 0.86
N ALA A 63 -2.04 5.34 -0.36
CA ALA A 63 -1.18 6.42 -0.77
C ALA A 63 -1.65 7.66 -0.01
N VAL A 64 -0.99 7.96 1.09
CA VAL A 64 -1.24 9.22 1.80
C VAL A 64 -0.93 10.35 0.83
N GLU A 65 -1.94 11.18 0.57
CA GLU A 65 -1.77 12.40 -0.22
C GLU A 65 -1.13 13.47 0.66
N LEU A 66 0.15 13.75 0.42
CA LEU A 66 0.83 14.88 1.04
C LEU A 66 0.44 16.17 0.32
N GLU A 67 0.31 17.27 1.06
CA GLU A 67 0.10 18.58 0.45
C GLU A 67 1.33 18.97 -0.38
N PRO A 68 1.20 19.21 -1.70
CA PRO A 68 2.37 19.31 -2.59
C PRO A 68 3.37 20.40 -2.22
N ARG A 69 2.89 21.52 -1.66
CA ARG A 69 3.68 22.71 -1.34
C ARG A 69 4.05 22.83 0.14
N LEU A 70 3.60 21.90 0.98
CA LEU A 70 3.95 21.90 2.39
C LEU A 70 5.28 21.18 2.59
N LEU A 71 6.12 21.72 3.48
CA LEU A 71 7.40 21.14 3.85
C LEU A 71 7.22 20.17 5.01
N TYR A 72 7.71 18.94 4.82
CA TYR A 72 7.65 17.88 5.82
C TYR A 72 9.06 17.46 6.21
N THR A 73 9.28 17.30 7.52
CA THR A 73 10.46 16.60 8.06
C THR A 73 10.33 15.10 7.85
N ALA A 74 11.43 14.36 7.95
CA ALA A 74 11.40 12.89 7.90
C ALA A 74 10.45 12.27 8.94
N GLN A 75 10.33 12.89 10.11
CA GLN A 75 9.39 12.43 11.16
C GLN A 75 7.95 12.67 10.73
N GLN A 76 7.62 13.86 10.24
CA GLN A 76 6.27 14.17 9.77
C GLN A 76 5.87 13.32 8.56
N LEU A 77 6.81 12.95 7.69
CA LEU A 77 6.55 12.00 6.60
C LEU A 77 6.21 10.60 7.15
N GLU A 78 6.95 10.13 8.15
CA GLU A 78 6.61 8.87 8.83
C GLU A 78 5.23 8.95 9.51
N ASP A 79 4.96 10.02 10.24
CA ASP A 79 3.73 10.23 10.99
C ASP A 79 2.52 10.38 10.04
N ALA A 80 2.73 10.99 8.87
CA ALA A 80 1.74 11.05 7.81
C ALA A 80 1.40 9.66 7.26
N GLY A 81 2.24 8.64 7.49
CA GLY A 81 1.94 7.26 7.13
C GLY A 81 2.29 6.90 5.69
N ILE A 82 3.23 7.61 5.05
CA ILE A 82 3.59 7.36 3.63
C ILE A 82 4.23 5.98 3.37
N GLY A 83 4.42 5.16 4.41
CA GLY A 83 4.90 3.79 4.31
C GLY A 83 6.43 3.64 4.31
N ILE A 84 7.17 4.67 4.75
CA ILE A 84 8.60 4.63 5.04
C ILE A 84 8.88 5.28 6.41
N LYS A 85 9.84 4.71 7.15
CA LYS A 85 10.25 5.20 8.46
C LYS A 85 11.23 6.37 8.34
N ALA A 86 11.19 7.31 9.28
CA ALA A 86 12.08 8.48 9.31
C ALA A 86 13.55 8.07 9.35
N GLY A 87 13.87 7.00 10.11
CA GLY A 87 15.21 6.41 10.13
C GLY A 87 15.65 5.89 8.76
N THR A 88 14.75 5.26 8.00
CA THR A 88 15.03 4.80 6.64
C THR A 88 15.21 5.97 5.67
N ILE A 89 14.39 7.02 5.78
CA ILE A 89 14.55 8.25 4.97
C ILE A 89 15.96 8.83 5.17
N ARG A 90 16.38 9.02 6.43
CA ARG A 90 17.72 9.55 6.74
C ARG A 90 18.82 8.65 6.20
N ALA A 91 18.69 7.33 6.36
CA ALA A 91 19.69 6.37 5.89
C ALA A 91 19.75 6.28 4.35
N ASP A 92 18.61 6.42 3.66
CA ASP A 92 18.56 6.44 2.20
C ASP A 92 19.08 7.76 1.64
N LEU A 93 18.88 8.88 2.33
CA LEU A 93 19.48 10.17 1.99
C LEU A 93 21.01 10.07 1.98
N THR A 94 21.62 9.51 3.02
CA THR A 94 23.07 9.30 3.08
C THR A 94 23.59 8.38 1.96
N ARG A 95 22.75 7.47 1.47
CA ARG A 95 23.08 6.53 0.39
C ARG A 95 22.73 7.05 -1.01
N GLY A 96 22.23 8.29 -1.14
CA GLY A 96 21.77 8.86 -2.41
C GLY A 96 20.55 8.15 -3.01
N ARG A 97 19.76 7.43 -2.20
CA ARG A 97 18.54 6.71 -2.60
C ARG A 97 17.25 7.46 -2.25
N TRP A 98 17.39 8.59 -1.56
CA TRP A 98 16.32 9.54 -1.26
C TRP A 98 16.70 10.90 -1.85
N PRO A 99 15.75 11.68 -2.38
CA PRO A 99 16.04 13.01 -2.93
C PRO A 99 16.69 13.93 -1.89
N GLU A 100 17.49 14.87 -2.37
CA GLU A 100 18.03 15.95 -1.53
C GLU A 100 16.88 16.76 -0.90
N PRO A 101 17.07 17.31 0.31
CA PRO A 101 16.05 18.14 0.96
C PRO A 101 15.80 19.41 0.15
N ASP A 102 14.52 19.77 0.01
CA ASP A 102 14.10 21.02 -0.64
C ASP A 102 14.36 22.25 0.25
N ASP A 103 14.38 22.04 1.57
CA ASP A 103 14.73 23.05 2.56
C ASP A 103 15.61 22.41 3.66
N THR A 104 16.61 23.16 4.09
CA THR A 104 17.53 22.78 5.19
C THR A 104 17.64 23.87 6.26
N ALA A 105 16.71 24.84 6.27
CA ALA A 105 16.66 25.89 7.27
C ALA A 105 16.74 25.32 8.69
N ASP A 106 17.50 26.00 9.54
CA ASP A 106 17.75 25.63 10.93
C ASP A 106 18.42 24.25 11.11
N GLY A 107 19.10 23.75 10.07
CA GLY A 107 19.78 22.45 10.11
C GLY A 107 18.83 21.25 10.05
N VAL A 108 17.57 21.47 9.67
CA VAL A 108 16.56 20.42 9.56
C VAL A 108 16.24 20.15 8.10
N ASN A 109 16.48 18.93 7.65
CA ASN A 109 16.12 18.49 6.31
C ASN A 109 14.60 18.36 6.17
N ARG A 110 14.03 19.09 5.20
CA ARG A 110 12.62 19.10 4.85
C ARG A 110 12.44 18.88 3.36
N TRP A 111 11.33 18.24 3.00
CA TRP A 111 10.94 17.98 1.63
C TRP A 111 9.53 18.48 1.38
N TYR A 112 9.28 18.99 0.18
CA TYR A 112 7.92 19.25 -0.26
C TYR A 112 7.13 17.93 -0.34
N GLY A 113 5.83 18.00 -0.05
CA GLY A 113 4.93 16.86 -0.24
C GLY A 113 5.02 16.30 -1.67
N ALA A 114 5.23 17.15 -2.67
CA ALA A 114 5.47 16.74 -4.06
C ALA A 114 6.75 15.90 -4.22
N THR A 115 7.86 16.34 -3.63
CA THR A 115 9.16 15.66 -3.70
C THR A 115 9.10 14.28 -3.03
N ALA A 116 8.52 14.21 -1.83
CA ALA A 116 8.34 12.95 -1.11
C ALA A 116 7.37 11.99 -1.84
N THR A 117 6.27 12.51 -2.39
CA THR A 117 5.32 11.71 -3.18
C THR A 117 5.97 11.13 -4.43
N LYS A 118 6.77 11.93 -5.15
CA LYS A 118 7.52 11.47 -6.32
C LYS A 118 8.51 10.36 -5.95
N ALA A 119 9.30 10.56 -4.89
CA ALA A 119 10.25 9.55 -4.42
C ALA A 119 9.57 8.21 -4.06
N MET A 120 8.38 8.28 -3.48
CA MET A 120 7.58 7.09 -3.17
C MET A 120 7.02 6.41 -4.42
N ALA A 121 6.61 7.17 -5.44
CA ALA A 121 6.16 6.63 -6.72
C ALA A 121 7.30 5.86 -7.43
N ASP A 122 8.50 6.43 -7.48
CA ASP A 122 9.68 5.79 -8.08
C ASP A 122 10.05 4.49 -7.34
N ARG A 123 9.98 4.51 -6.00
CA ARG A 123 10.16 3.32 -5.15
C ARG A 123 9.12 2.23 -5.41
N ARG A 124 7.86 2.59 -5.67
CA ARG A 124 6.78 1.63 -6.00
C ARG A 124 6.99 1.03 -7.38
N GLY A 125 7.47 1.82 -8.35
CA GLY A 125 7.81 1.36 -9.70
C GLY A 125 8.84 0.23 -9.69
N TYR A 126 9.91 0.38 -8.92
CA TYR A 126 10.97 -0.65 -8.83
C TYR A 126 10.49 -2.01 -8.33
N ARG A 127 9.40 -2.07 -7.54
CA ARG A 127 8.85 -3.34 -7.03
C ARG A 127 7.93 -4.06 -8.01
N ARG A 128 7.48 -3.42 -9.10
CA ARG A 128 6.61 -4.05 -10.11
C ARG A 128 7.36 -4.73 -11.26
N SER A 129 8.70 -4.63 -11.29
CA SER A 129 9.51 -5.11 -12.43
C SER A 129 10.13 -6.51 -12.24
N THR A 130 9.54 -7.38 -11.42
CA THR A 130 9.99 -8.77 -11.26
C THR A 130 8.84 -9.75 -11.34
#